data_AF-A0A7C9RRH6-F1
#
_entry.id   AF-A0A7C9RRH6-F1
#
_cell.length_a   1.000
_cell.length_b   1.000
_cell.length_c   1.000
_cell.angle_alpha   90.00
_cell.angle_beta   90.00
_cell.angle_gamma   90.00
#
_symmetry.space_group_name_H-M   'P 1'
#
loop_
_entity.id
_entity.type
_entity.pdbx_description
1 polymer ?
#
loop_
_entity_poly.entity_id
_entity_poly.type
_entity_poly.pdbx_seq_one_letter_code
_entity_poly.pdbx_strand_id
1 'polypeptide(L)'
;MNNKVVSGVALLVIGAVLFGLYLRAQVPSVNVAIPFAGTPAEQWQDGDEGIGVPGADPVYEQVRQALIASRTDPVMISEHRPDRFLAMLAPDVRDQVARDLSGWTTRLKTGTKLIGLKVSGRMTLGQKNGYPAVVTDYVFAYAFEPPDPGKLRNQMEMVAASRQQVTFTITPAGLWPSDAAGFQYSIACRAARDGFLAPQFTEPAVQSDGVPKDDRRYFSTDGSVPTENTCD
;
A
#
# COMPACT_ATOMS: atom_id res chain seq x y z
N MET A 1 -29.66 -59.79 13.05
CA MET A 1 -30.06 -58.38 13.22
C MET A 1 -28.89 -57.44 13.54
N ASN A 2 -27.63 -57.75 13.18
CA ASN A 2 -26.46 -56.98 13.68
C ASN A 2 -25.67 -56.16 12.64
N ASN A 3 -25.90 -56.30 11.33
CA ASN A 3 -25.07 -55.59 10.33
C ASN A 3 -25.54 -54.16 10.00
N LYS A 4 -26.80 -53.81 10.26
CA LYS A 4 -27.32 -52.45 9.96
C LYS A 4 -26.91 -51.42 11.01
N VAL A 5 -26.79 -51.83 12.28
CA VAL A 5 -26.44 -50.94 13.39
C VAL A 5 -24.96 -50.54 13.34
N VAL A 6 -24.08 -51.47 12.97
CA VAL A 6 -22.63 -51.21 12.87
C VAL A 6 -22.31 -50.21 11.75
N SER A 7 -23.08 -50.24 10.64
CA SER A 7 -22.88 -49.33 9.51
C SER A 7 -23.32 -47.88 9.81
N GLY A 8 -24.40 -47.71 10.58
CA GLY A 8 -24.89 -46.39 10.98
C GLY A 8 -23.95 -45.66 11.97
N VAL A 9 -23.37 -46.40 12.91
CA VAL A 9 -22.41 -45.85 13.88
C VAL A 9 -21.09 -45.49 13.19
N ALA A 10 -20.60 -46.31 12.25
CA ALA A 10 -19.39 -46.01 11.50
C ALA A 10 -19.51 -44.73 10.65
N LEU A 11 -20.66 -44.53 9.98
CA LEU A 11 -20.92 -43.31 9.20
C LEU A 11 -21.01 -42.05 10.07
N LEU A 12 -21.61 -42.14 11.26
CA LEU A 12 -21.66 -41.02 12.21
C LEU A 12 -20.28 -40.65 12.74
N VAL A 13 -19.43 -41.64 13.05
CA VAL A 13 -18.07 -41.40 13.52
C VAL A 13 -17.22 -40.78 12.40
N ILE A 14 -17.31 -41.29 11.17
CA ILE A 14 -16.60 -40.71 10.01
C ILE A 14 -17.10 -39.28 9.75
N GLY A 15 -18.42 -39.04 9.79
CA GLY A 15 -18.99 -37.72 9.64
C GLY A 15 -18.52 -36.73 10.71
N ALA A 16 -18.47 -37.15 11.98
CA ALA A 16 -17.98 -36.33 13.08
C ALA A 16 -16.46 -36.06 13.01
N VAL A 17 -15.67 -37.03 12.57
CA VAL A 17 -14.23 -36.86 12.34
C VAL A 17 -13.96 -35.93 11.16
N LEU A 18 -14.68 -36.09 10.05
CA LEU A 18 -14.57 -35.20 8.90
C LEU A 18 -15.05 -33.78 9.23
N PHE A 19 -16.14 -33.62 9.98
CA PHE A 19 -16.63 -32.32 10.45
C PHE A 19 -15.67 -31.66 11.45
N GLY A 20 -15.09 -32.43 12.38
CA GLY A 20 -14.05 -31.95 13.30
C GLY A 20 -12.75 -31.56 12.60
N LEU A 21 -12.37 -32.25 11.53
CA LEU A 21 -11.25 -31.88 10.65
C LEU A 21 -11.58 -30.65 9.81
N TYR A 22 -12.82 -30.50 9.34
CA TYR A 22 -13.29 -29.35 8.58
C TYR A 22 -13.31 -28.07 9.44
N LEU A 23 -13.73 -28.17 10.71
CA LEU A 23 -13.65 -27.06 11.67
C LEU A 23 -12.21 -26.72 12.08
N ARG A 24 -11.30 -27.70 12.11
CA ARG A 24 -9.86 -27.44 12.35
C ARG A 24 -9.12 -26.90 11.12
N ALA A 25 -9.69 -27.02 9.92
CA ALA A 25 -9.15 -26.45 8.70
C ALA A 25 -9.43 -24.94 8.55
N GLN A 26 -10.15 -24.30 9.48
CA GLN A 26 -10.36 -22.86 9.52
C GLN A 26 -9.28 -22.15 10.36
N VAL A 27 -8.08 -21.97 9.81
CA VAL A 27 -7.22 -20.80 10.08
C VAL A 27 -6.37 -20.60 8.81
N PRO A 28 -6.38 -19.40 8.21
CA PRO A 28 -5.72 -18.27 8.84
C PRO A 28 -6.70 -17.17 9.24
N SER A 29 -6.84 -16.90 10.53
CA SER A 29 -7.12 -15.54 10.99
C SER A 29 -5.86 -14.72 10.74
N VAL A 30 -6.00 -13.56 10.12
CA VAL A 30 -4.90 -12.60 10.01
C VAL A 30 -4.43 -12.14 11.40
N ASN A 31 -3.16 -11.81 11.53
CA ASN A 31 -2.58 -11.30 12.77
C ASN A 31 -2.26 -9.81 12.61
N VAL A 32 -3.12 -8.97 13.19
CA VAL A 32 -3.01 -7.51 13.17
C VAL A 32 -1.78 -6.96 13.91
N ALA A 33 -1.15 -7.74 14.80
CA ALA A 33 0.05 -7.32 15.53
C ALA A 33 1.34 -7.42 14.70
N ILE A 34 1.32 -8.24 13.64
CA ILE A 34 2.46 -8.43 12.72
C ILE A 34 1.96 -8.37 11.26
N PRO A 35 1.40 -7.23 10.84
CA PRO A 35 0.56 -7.16 9.66
C PRO A 35 1.27 -7.52 8.35
N PHE A 36 2.60 -7.40 8.31
CA PHE A 36 3.40 -7.70 7.13
C PHE A 36 3.97 -9.12 7.10
N ALA A 37 3.68 -9.99 8.08
CA ALA A 37 4.20 -11.36 8.10
C ALA A 37 3.76 -12.15 6.86
N GLY A 38 4.72 -12.79 6.16
CA GLY A 38 4.48 -13.53 4.93
C GLY A 38 4.18 -12.66 3.69
N THR A 39 4.25 -11.33 3.81
CA THR A 39 4.05 -10.40 2.70
C THR A 39 5.37 -10.06 2.00
N PRO A 40 5.38 -9.60 0.73
CA PRO A 40 6.60 -9.11 0.08
C PRO A 40 7.27 -7.95 0.84
N ALA A 41 6.51 -7.20 1.65
CA ALA A 41 7.00 -6.07 2.42
C ALA A 41 7.56 -6.47 3.79
N GLU A 42 7.50 -7.73 4.22
CA GLU A 42 7.88 -8.16 5.57
C GLU A 42 9.23 -7.63 6.04
N GLN A 43 10.23 -7.67 5.15
CA GLN A 43 11.63 -7.34 5.43
C GLN A 43 11.99 -5.88 5.13
N TRP A 44 11.00 -5.04 4.78
CA TRP A 44 11.23 -3.62 4.51
C TRP A 44 11.34 -2.83 5.81
N GLN A 45 11.94 -1.64 5.70
CA GLN A 45 12.03 -0.70 6.81
C GLN A 45 10.67 -0.08 7.10
N ASP A 46 10.46 0.28 8.37
CA ASP A 46 9.21 0.88 8.84
C ASP A 46 9.16 2.38 8.52
N GLY A 47 8.00 2.82 8.03
CA GLY A 47 7.69 4.23 7.79
C GLY A 47 8.80 5.01 7.09
N ASP A 48 9.15 6.16 7.67
CA ASP A 48 10.11 7.11 7.12
C ASP A 48 11.54 6.57 7.04
N GLU A 49 11.87 5.53 7.82
CA GLU A 49 13.20 4.91 7.82
C GLU A 49 13.46 4.18 6.49
N GLY A 50 12.40 3.74 5.79
CA GLY A 50 12.52 3.16 4.45
C GLY A 50 12.77 4.18 3.33
N ILE A 51 12.67 5.48 3.61
CA ILE A 51 13.05 6.54 2.67
C ILE A 51 14.53 6.87 2.89
N GLY A 52 15.42 6.03 2.34
CA GLY A 52 16.87 6.19 2.47
C GLY A 52 17.44 7.31 1.60
N VAL A 53 18.46 8.02 2.11
CA VAL A 53 19.23 9.06 1.41
C VAL A 53 20.55 8.44 0.92
N PRO A 54 20.82 8.38 -0.41
CA PRO A 54 21.95 7.62 -0.95
C PRO A 54 23.30 8.35 -0.89
N GLY A 55 23.36 9.59 -0.38
CA GLY A 55 24.58 10.38 -0.32
C GLY A 55 24.42 11.64 0.53
N ALA A 56 25.48 12.45 0.62
CA ALA A 56 25.52 13.64 1.48
C ALA A 56 24.99 14.93 0.81
N ASP A 57 24.53 14.86 -0.45
CA ASP A 57 23.98 16.04 -1.12
C ASP A 57 22.67 16.49 -0.43
N PRO A 58 22.58 17.74 0.04
CA PRO A 58 21.41 18.24 0.75
C PRO A 58 20.10 18.16 -0.06
N VAL A 59 20.17 18.08 -1.39
CA VAL A 59 18.97 17.92 -2.23
C VAL A 59 18.21 16.63 -1.93
N TYR A 60 18.92 15.56 -1.54
CA TYR A 60 18.27 14.30 -1.19
C TYR A 60 17.43 14.43 0.08
N GLU A 61 17.91 15.14 1.09
CA GLU A 61 17.13 15.33 2.32
C GLU A 61 15.90 16.19 2.06
N GLN A 62 16.00 17.21 1.21
CA GLN A 62 14.85 18.02 0.83
C GLN A 62 13.75 17.17 0.17
N VAL A 63 14.14 16.24 -0.71
CA VAL A 63 13.20 15.34 -1.41
C VAL A 63 12.67 14.26 -0.47
N ARG A 64 13.50 13.71 0.43
CA ARG A 64 13.06 12.82 1.50
C ARG A 64 11.97 13.45 2.35
N GLN A 65 12.14 14.69 2.78
CA GLN A 65 11.13 15.41 3.57
C GLN A 65 9.82 15.61 2.80
N ALA A 66 9.88 15.82 1.48
CA ALA A 66 8.69 15.92 0.65
C ALA A 66 7.95 14.58 0.50
N LEU A 67 8.69 13.46 0.35
CA LEU A 67 8.11 12.12 0.36
C LEU A 67 7.45 11.82 1.72
N ILE A 68 8.09 12.18 2.83
CA ILE A 68 7.51 12.02 4.17
C ILE A 68 6.21 12.80 4.28
N ALA A 69 6.26 14.11 4.01
CA ALA A 69 5.11 14.99 4.13
C ALA A 69 3.93 14.59 3.24
N SER A 70 4.18 13.96 2.09
CA SER A 70 3.13 13.57 1.13
C SER A 70 2.63 12.13 1.30
N ARG A 71 3.46 11.20 1.78
CA ARG A 71 3.16 9.75 1.72
C ARG A 71 3.12 9.05 3.06
N THR A 72 3.76 9.58 4.11
CA THR A 72 3.94 8.88 5.39
C THR A 72 3.49 9.70 6.61
N ASP A 73 3.43 11.04 6.49
CA ASP A 73 3.05 11.93 7.58
C ASP A 73 1.62 11.63 8.06
N PRO A 74 1.41 11.26 9.34
CA PRO A 74 0.09 10.94 9.89
C PRO A 74 -0.93 12.07 9.70
N VAL A 75 -0.49 13.34 9.71
CA VAL A 75 -1.36 14.51 9.51
C VAL A 75 -1.86 14.57 8.06
N MET A 76 -1.03 14.23 7.09
CA MET A 76 -1.45 14.12 5.69
C MET A 76 -2.35 12.90 5.49
N ILE A 77 -1.89 11.73 5.93
CA ILE A 77 -2.54 10.44 5.73
C ILE A 77 -3.93 10.39 6.37
N SER A 78 -4.05 10.80 7.63
CA SER A 78 -5.26 10.59 8.44
C SER A 78 -6.11 11.85 8.57
N GLU A 79 -5.49 13.02 8.70
CA GLU A 79 -6.21 14.30 8.86
C GLU A 79 -6.42 15.04 7.53
N HIS A 80 -5.85 14.52 6.44
CA HIS A 80 -5.97 15.06 5.08
C HIS A 80 -5.49 16.50 4.94
N ARG A 81 -4.52 16.92 5.76
CA ARG A 81 -3.98 18.28 5.75
C ARG A 81 -2.66 18.35 4.96
N PRO A 82 -2.65 18.97 3.77
CA PRO A 82 -1.49 18.96 2.88
C PRO A 82 -0.49 20.10 3.12
N ASP A 83 -0.73 20.94 4.13
CA ASP A 83 -0.01 22.19 4.34
C ASP A 83 1.51 22.02 4.35
N ARG A 84 2.00 20.98 5.04
CA ARG A 84 3.44 20.70 5.14
C ARG A 84 4.04 20.37 3.77
N PHE A 85 3.37 19.53 2.98
CA PHE A 85 3.84 19.18 1.64
C PHE A 85 3.79 20.38 0.69
N LEU A 86 2.65 21.08 0.65
CA LEU A 86 2.48 22.24 -0.23
C LEU A 86 3.46 23.38 0.09
N ALA A 87 3.80 23.59 1.36
CA ALA A 87 4.76 24.59 1.78
C ALA A 87 6.18 24.35 1.23
N MET A 88 6.53 23.10 0.91
CA MET A 88 7.84 22.74 0.33
C MET A 88 7.92 22.99 -1.17
N LEU A 89 6.78 23.13 -1.84
CA LEU A 89 6.71 23.30 -3.28
C LEU A 89 6.99 24.76 -3.67
N ALA A 90 7.51 24.94 -4.89
CA ALA A 90 7.60 26.26 -5.50
C ALA A 90 6.20 26.91 -5.59
N PRO A 91 6.04 28.22 -5.31
CA PRO A 91 4.72 28.85 -5.23
C PRO A 91 3.84 28.70 -6.48
N ASP A 92 4.45 28.68 -7.65
CA ASP A 92 3.80 28.54 -8.95
C ASP A 92 3.14 27.18 -9.19
N VAL A 93 3.66 26.11 -8.61
CA VAL A 93 3.06 24.76 -8.74
C VAL A 93 2.06 24.42 -7.65
N ARG A 94 2.03 25.17 -6.54
CA ARG A 94 1.18 24.84 -5.38
C ARG A 94 -0.29 24.70 -5.74
N ASP A 95 -0.82 25.67 -6.49
CA ASP A 95 -2.23 25.68 -6.88
C ASP A 95 -2.59 24.50 -7.80
N GLN A 96 -1.66 24.13 -8.71
CA GLN A 96 -1.87 22.97 -9.57
C GLN A 96 -1.84 21.67 -8.77
N VAL A 97 -0.86 21.50 -7.89
CA VAL A 97 -0.74 20.31 -7.04
C VAL A 97 -1.92 20.21 -6.07
N ALA A 98 -2.40 21.32 -5.52
CA ALA A 98 -3.55 21.33 -4.63
C ALA A 98 -4.86 20.92 -5.33
N ARG A 99 -5.03 21.24 -6.61
CA ARG A 99 -6.19 20.80 -7.40
C ARG A 99 -6.21 19.31 -7.68
N ASP A 100 -5.05 18.67 -7.77
CA ASP A 100 -4.90 17.23 -8.03
C ASP A 100 -4.18 16.52 -6.87
N LEU A 101 -4.54 16.86 -5.64
CA LEU A 101 -3.80 16.46 -4.45
C LEU A 101 -3.66 14.94 -4.30
N SER A 102 -4.64 14.16 -4.77
CA SER A 102 -4.62 12.69 -4.75
C SER A 102 -3.52 12.06 -5.58
N GLY A 103 -3.08 12.70 -6.67
CA GLY A 103 -1.94 12.21 -7.46
C GLY A 103 -0.60 12.37 -6.73
N TRP A 104 -0.51 13.36 -5.84
CA TRP A 104 0.74 13.75 -5.18
C TRP A 104 0.88 13.25 -3.76
N THR A 105 -0.23 12.93 -3.09
CA THR A 105 -0.27 12.57 -1.67
C THR A 105 -1.04 11.28 -1.42
N THR A 106 -0.75 10.64 -0.28
CA THR A 106 -1.57 9.53 0.23
C THR A 106 -2.54 10.07 1.28
N ARG A 107 -3.83 9.75 1.12
CA ARG A 107 -4.90 10.07 2.08
C ARG A 107 -5.74 8.83 2.32
N LEU A 108 -5.96 8.44 3.58
CA LEU A 108 -6.76 7.27 3.88
C LEU A 108 -8.24 7.59 3.79
N LYS A 109 -9.04 6.63 3.34
CA LYS A 109 -10.50 6.77 3.42
C LYS A 109 -10.92 6.83 4.90
N THR A 110 -11.74 7.83 5.26
CA THR A 110 -12.33 7.92 6.60
C THR A 110 -13.00 6.60 7.00
N GLY A 111 -12.74 6.15 8.23
CA GLY A 111 -13.24 4.88 8.77
C GLY A 111 -12.28 3.71 8.62
N THR A 112 -11.15 3.89 7.91
CA THR A 112 -10.05 2.93 7.92
C THR A 112 -9.08 3.23 9.06
N LYS A 113 -8.40 2.19 9.57
CA LYS A 113 -7.38 2.32 10.60
C LYS A 113 -6.07 1.72 10.12
N LEU A 114 -5.04 2.55 10.00
CA LEU A 114 -3.68 2.13 9.67
C LEU A 114 -3.02 1.51 10.91
N ILE A 115 -2.41 0.33 10.74
CA ILE A 115 -1.72 -0.42 11.80
C ILE A 115 -0.25 -0.67 11.49
N GLY A 116 0.21 -0.30 10.29
CA GLY A 116 1.61 -0.38 9.92
C GLY A 116 1.87 0.27 8.57
N LEU A 117 3.10 0.72 8.37
CA LEU A 117 3.58 1.30 7.13
C LEU A 117 5.01 0.81 6.91
N LYS A 118 5.27 0.27 5.72
CA LYS A 118 6.62 -0.13 5.30
C LYS A 118 6.95 0.49 3.96
N VAL A 119 8.23 0.81 3.77
CA VAL A 119 8.69 1.52 2.57
C VAL A 119 9.95 0.89 2.03
N SER A 120 10.02 0.77 0.70
CA SER A 120 11.21 0.34 -0.02
C SER A 120 11.34 1.09 -1.33
N GLY A 121 12.56 1.44 -1.71
CA GLY A 121 12.81 2.14 -2.95
C GLY A 121 14.12 2.88 -2.96
N ARG A 122 14.24 3.83 -3.87
CA ARG A 122 15.47 4.56 -4.12
C ARG A 122 15.20 5.93 -4.71
N MET A 123 16.21 6.77 -4.61
CA MET A 123 16.25 8.06 -5.28
C MET A 123 17.59 8.27 -5.98
N THR A 124 17.59 8.92 -7.13
CA THR A 124 18.79 9.17 -7.95
C THR A 124 18.86 10.65 -8.28
N LEU A 125 20.02 11.25 -8.07
CA LEU A 125 20.29 12.64 -8.42
C LEU A 125 20.73 12.75 -9.89
N GLY A 126 20.17 13.74 -10.58
CA GLY A 126 20.55 14.15 -11.91
C GLY A 126 20.27 15.63 -12.10
N GLN A 127 19.95 16.04 -13.33
CA GLN A 127 19.61 17.41 -13.66
C GLN A 127 18.40 17.44 -14.60
N LYS A 128 17.58 18.50 -14.47
CA LYS A 128 16.46 18.79 -15.38
C LYS A 128 16.36 20.30 -15.54
N ASN A 129 16.31 20.77 -16.79
CA ASN A 129 16.20 22.19 -17.13
C ASN A 129 17.25 23.10 -16.44
N GLY A 130 18.48 22.59 -16.27
CA GLY A 130 19.58 23.32 -15.62
C GLY A 130 19.55 23.32 -14.08
N TYR A 131 18.58 22.67 -13.45
CA TYR A 131 18.48 22.53 -12.00
C TYR A 131 18.77 21.10 -11.55
N PRO A 132 19.26 20.89 -10.31
CA PRO A 132 19.30 19.57 -9.70
C PRO A 132 17.91 18.93 -9.72
N ALA A 133 17.84 17.65 -10.03
CA ALA A 133 16.58 16.91 -10.05
C ALA A 133 16.79 15.52 -9.45
N VAL A 134 15.89 15.11 -8.58
CA VAL A 134 15.91 13.79 -7.94
C VAL A 134 14.75 12.97 -8.49
N VAL A 135 15.07 11.86 -9.14
CA VAL A 135 14.08 10.85 -9.53
C VAL A 135 13.91 9.90 -8.35
N THR A 136 12.70 9.82 -7.82
CA THR A 136 12.33 8.89 -6.75
C THR A 136 11.52 7.74 -7.34
N ASP A 137 11.75 6.51 -6.88
CA ASP A 137 10.94 5.33 -7.19
C ASP A 137 10.78 4.52 -5.90
N TYR A 138 9.62 4.63 -5.29
CA TYR A 138 9.31 4.01 -3.99
C TYR A 138 8.01 3.25 -4.04
N VAL A 139 7.97 2.13 -3.31
CA VAL A 139 6.76 1.41 -2.96
C VAL A 139 6.46 1.59 -1.48
N PHE A 140 5.23 2.00 -1.19
CA PHE A 140 4.70 2.17 0.14
C PHE A 140 3.66 1.08 0.38
N ALA A 141 3.87 0.25 1.40
CA ALA A 141 2.94 -0.78 1.83
C ALA A 141 2.22 -0.35 3.12
N TYR A 142 0.91 -0.20 3.05
CA TYR A 142 0.05 0.28 4.12
C TYR A 142 -0.79 -0.88 4.64
N ALA A 143 -0.62 -1.22 5.91
CA ALA A 143 -1.40 -2.25 6.57
C ALA A 143 -2.58 -1.66 7.33
N PHE A 144 -3.75 -2.27 7.18
CA PHE A 144 -5.00 -1.80 7.78
C PHE A 144 -5.60 -2.84 8.72
N GLU A 145 -6.23 -2.35 9.79
CA GLU A 145 -7.01 -3.21 10.68
C GLU A 145 -8.36 -3.56 10.03
N PRO A 146 -8.65 -4.83 9.78
CA PRO A 146 -9.97 -5.24 9.32
C PRO A 146 -10.96 -5.20 10.51
N PRO A 147 -12.23 -4.83 10.26
CA PRO A 147 -13.26 -4.85 11.30
C PRO A 147 -13.57 -6.28 11.79
N ASP A 148 -13.29 -7.29 10.96
CA ASP A 148 -13.48 -8.70 11.27
C ASP A 148 -12.28 -9.50 10.72
N PRO A 149 -11.18 -9.60 11.49
CA PRO A 149 -9.98 -10.32 11.09
C PRO A 149 -10.23 -11.79 10.70
N GLY A 150 -11.28 -12.41 11.24
CA GLY A 150 -11.62 -13.81 10.95
C GLY A 150 -12.15 -14.05 9.54
N LYS A 151 -12.48 -13.00 8.78
CA LYS A 151 -12.98 -13.09 7.40
C LYS A 151 -11.89 -13.02 6.33
N LEU A 152 -10.70 -12.52 6.68
CA LEU A 152 -9.57 -12.48 5.76
C LEU A 152 -8.89 -13.83 5.72
N ARG A 153 -8.37 -14.23 4.56
CA ARG A 153 -7.77 -15.56 4.36
C ARG A 153 -6.26 -15.53 4.53
N ASN A 154 -5.61 -14.38 4.35
CA ASN A 154 -4.17 -14.23 4.50
C ASN A 154 -3.76 -12.77 4.80
N GLN A 155 -2.52 -12.57 5.28
CA GLN A 155 -2.00 -11.27 5.72
C GLN A 155 -1.99 -10.20 4.60
N MET A 156 -1.80 -10.60 3.33
CA MET A 156 -1.78 -9.65 2.20
C MET A 156 -3.10 -8.93 2.03
N GLU A 157 -4.23 -9.53 2.41
CA GLU A 157 -5.53 -8.88 2.33
C GLU A 157 -5.63 -7.64 3.24
N MET A 158 -4.78 -7.52 4.27
CA MET A 158 -4.69 -6.32 5.09
C MET A 158 -3.80 -5.22 4.49
N VAL A 159 -3.03 -5.53 3.44
CA VAL A 159 -1.95 -4.67 2.93
C VAL A 159 -2.32 -4.12 1.55
N ALA A 160 -2.46 -2.80 1.46
CA ALA A 160 -2.49 -2.10 0.18
C ALA A 160 -1.08 -1.58 -0.15
N ALA A 161 -0.68 -1.63 -1.41
CA ALA A 161 0.58 -1.08 -1.86
C ALA A 161 0.36 0.08 -2.85
N SER A 162 1.25 1.08 -2.80
CA SER A 162 1.31 2.15 -3.78
C SER A 162 2.75 2.38 -4.22
N ARG A 163 3.02 2.14 -5.50
CA ARG A 163 4.29 2.51 -6.14
C ARG A 163 4.17 3.91 -6.72
N GLN A 164 5.18 4.74 -6.49
CA GLN A 164 5.24 6.12 -6.95
C GLN A 164 6.63 6.39 -7.52
N GLN A 165 6.65 6.76 -8.79
CA GLN A 165 7.83 7.30 -9.47
C GLN A 165 7.57 8.77 -9.76
N VAL A 166 8.44 9.66 -9.27
CA VAL A 166 8.27 11.11 -9.39
C VAL A 166 9.64 11.76 -9.54
N THR A 167 9.73 12.78 -10.40
CA THR A 167 10.91 13.64 -10.50
C THR A 167 10.67 14.93 -9.74
N PHE A 168 11.46 15.19 -8.71
CA PHE A 168 11.48 16.48 -7.99
C PHE A 168 12.64 17.33 -8.51
N THR A 169 12.33 18.42 -9.21
CA THR A 169 13.33 19.44 -9.55
C THR A 169 13.47 20.43 -8.40
N ILE A 170 14.72 20.74 -8.04
CA ILE A 170 15.06 21.63 -6.93
C ILE A 170 15.35 23.01 -7.50
N THR A 171 14.41 23.93 -7.31
CA THR A 171 14.53 25.32 -7.77
C THR A 171 14.82 26.27 -6.59
N PRO A 172 15.32 27.49 -6.83
CA PRO A 172 15.46 28.50 -5.78
C PRO A 172 14.15 28.84 -5.05
N ALA A 173 13.00 28.64 -5.70
CA ALA A 173 11.68 28.94 -5.13
C ALA A 173 11.06 27.78 -4.34
N GLY A 174 11.60 26.55 -4.48
CA GLY A 174 11.08 25.35 -3.86
C GLY A 174 11.13 24.12 -4.78
N LEU A 175 10.51 23.04 -4.32
CA LEU A 175 10.42 21.79 -5.09
C LEU A 175 9.40 21.90 -6.21
N TRP A 176 9.74 21.35 -7.37
CA TRP A 176 8.84 21.22 -8.51
C TRP A 176 8.66 19.74 -8.86
N PRO A 177 7.55 19.10 -8.47
CA PRO A 177 7.28 17.71 -8.82
C PRO A 177 6.81 17.61 -10.29
N SER A 178 7.29 16.60 -11.00
CA SER A 178 7.01 16.36 -12.42
C SER A 178 7.21 14.88 -12.78
N ASP A 179 6.87 14.50 -14.02
CA ASP A 179 7.04 13.14 -14.57
C ASP A 179 6.53 12.03 -13.63
N ALA A 180 5.33 12.24 -13.05
CA ALA A 180 4.77 11.31 -12.09
C ALA A 180 4.15 10.10 -12.80
N ALA A 181 4.46 8.91 -12.29
CA ALA A 181 3.80 7.66 -12.63
C ALA A 181 3.52 6.89 -11.33
N GLY A 182 2.33 6.30 -11.20
CA GLY A 182 1.94 5.60 -10.00
C GLY A 182 1.12 4.35 -10.29
N PHE A 183 1.19 3.39 -9.37
CA PHE A 183 0.39 2.18 -9.41
C PHE A 183 -0.10 1.85 -8.00
N GLN A 184 -1.29 1.29 -7.89
CA GLN A 184 -1.88 0.87 -6.63
C GLN A 184 -2.33 -0.59 -6.71
N TYR A 185 -2.09 -1.35 -5.65
CA TYR A 185 -2.37 -2.78 -5.56
C TYR A 185 -3.15 -3.13 -4.28
N SER A 186 -4.07 -4.09 -4.39
CA SER A 186 -4.94 -4.54 -3.29
C SER A 186 -5.69 -3.39 -2.61
N ILE A 187 -6.23 -2.49 -3.43
CA ILE A 187 -6.98 -1.30 -3.00
C ILE A 187 -8.48 -1.44 -3.28
N ALA A 188 -9.26 -0.70 -2.50
CA ALA A 188 -10.67 -0.47 -2.74
C ALA A 188 -10.85 0.57 -3.87
N CYS A 189 -11.54 0.16 -4.94
CA CYS A 189 -11.55 0.88 -6.21
C CYS A 189 -12.43 2.13 -6.21
N ARG A 190 -13.54 2.12 -5.47
CA ARG A 190 -14.32 3.35 -5.25
C ARG A 190 -13.51 4.35 -4.43
N ALA A 191 -12.85 3.90 -3.36
CA ALA A 191 -11.98 4.77 -2.57
C ALA A 191 -10.87 5.40 -3.42
N ALA A 192 -10.21 4.61 -4.27
CA ALA A 192 -9.15 5.09 -5.15
C ALA A 192 -9.64 6.13 -6.18
N ARG A 193 -10.81 5.91 -6.79
CA ARG A 193 -11.45 6.90 -7.68
C ARG A 193 -11.81 8.20 -6.97
N ASP A 194 -12.16 8.12 -5.68
CA ASP A 194 -12.41 9.29 -4.83
C ASP A 194 -11.11 9.95 -4.34
N GLY A 195 -9.94 9.45 -4.75
CA GLY A 195 -8.62 9.99 -4.39
C GLY A 195 -8.16 9.61 -2.98
N PHE A 196 -8.66 8.48 -2.45
CA PHE A 196 -8.29 7.93 -1.15
C PHE A 196 -7.70 6.52 -1.27
N LEU A 197 -6.84 6.18 -0.33
CA LEU A 197 -6.35 4.84 -0.11
C LEU A 197 -7.24 4.11 0.89
N ALA A 198 -7.69 2.92 0.53
CA ALA A 198 -8.32 1.98 1.43
C ALA A 198 -7.99 0.55 0.98
N PRO A 199 -7.91 -0.41 1.91
CA PRO A 199 -7.66 -1.80 1.55
C PRO A 199 -8.88 -2.40 0.85
N GLN A 200 -8.63 -3.38 -0.03
CA GLN A 200 -9.67 -4.00 -0.84
C GLN A 200 -10.86 -4.55 -0.04
N PHE A 201 -10.64 -5.06 1.19
CA PHE A 201 -11.71 -5.61 2.03
C PHE A 201 -12.78 -4.60 2.47
N THR A 202 -12.56 -3.30 2.25
CA THR A 202 -13.55 -2.25 2.58
C THR A 202 -14.66 -2.15 1.53
N GLU A 203 -14.51 -2.81 0.39
CA GLU A 203 -15.50 -2.88 -0.68
C GLU A 203 -15.96 -4.33 -0.90
N PRO A 204 -17.19 -4.54 -1.41
CA PRO A 204 -17.61 -5.86 -1.83
C PRO A 204 -16.62 -6.44 -2.83
N ALA A 205 -16.25 -7.71 -2.63
CA ALA A 205 -15.38 -8.40 -3.57
C ALA A 205 -16.03 -8.40 -4.96
N VAL A 206 -15.42 -7.70 -5.92
CA VAL A 206 -15.71 -7.92 -7.33
C VAL A 206 -15.16 -9.31 -7.66
N GLN A 207 -15.96 -10.16 -8.32
CA GLN A 207 -15.44 -11.43 -8.84
C GLN A 207 -14.38 -11.10 -9.89
N SER A 208 -13.12 -11.05 -9.46
CA SER A 208 -11.97 -10.99 -10.33
C SER A 208 -11.65 -12.41 -10.77
N ASP A 209 -11.61 -12.61 -12.08
CA ASP A 209 -11.23 -13.86 -12.73
C ASP A 209 -9.72 -14.11 -12.54
N GLY A 210 -9.32 -14.49 -11.33
CA GLY A 210 -7.97 -14.91 -10.99
C GLY A 210 -7.17 -13.85 -10.23
N VAL A 211 -6.87 -14.16 -8.96
CA VAL A 211 -5.80 -13.50 -8.21
C VAL A 211 -4.50 -13.64 -8.99
N PRO A 212 -3.77 -12.55 -9.30
CA PRO A 212 -2.43 -12.66 -9.88
C PRO A 212 -1.58 -13.56 -8.99
N LYS A 213 -1.01 -14.64 -9.54
CA LYS A 213 -0.25 -15.62 -8.74
C LYS A 213 1.09 -15.07 -8.19
N ASP A 214 1.48 -13.86 -8.56
CA ASP A 214 2.74 -13.25 -8.14
C ASP A 214 2.53 -11.78 -7.73
N ASP A 215 2.15 -11.58 -6.48
CA ASP A 215 2.01 -10.25 -5.88
C ASP A 215 3.33 -9.49 -5.84
N ARG A 216 4.48 -10.20 -5.83
CA ARG A 216 5.79 -9.59 -5.59
C ARG A 216 6.16 -8.54 -6.63
N ARG A 217 5.71 -8.71 -7.88
CA ARG A 217 5.97 -7.75 -8.95
C ARG A 217 5.40 -6.36 -8.63
N TYR A 218 4.31 -6.27 -7.88
CA TYR A 218 3.69 -5.01 -7.48
C TYR A 218 4.38 -4.34 -6.29
N PHE A 219 5.28 -5.07 -5.64
CA PHE A 219 6.09 -4.61 -4.52
C PHE A 219 7.54 -4.32 -4.93
N SER A 220 7.87 -4.39 -6.22
CA SER A 220 9.22 -4.10 -6.72
C SER A 220 9.30 -2.75 -7.45
N THR A 221 10.46 -2.11 -7.32
CA THR A 221 10.87 -0.95 -8.13
C THR A 221 11.65 -1.35 -9.39
N ASP A 222 11.76 -2.66 -9.66
CA ASP A 222 12.42 -3.17 -10.85
C ASP A 222 11.50 -3.02 -12.06
N GLY A 223 12.06 -2.54 -13.16
CA GLY A 223 11.31 -2.27 -14.40
C GLY A 223 10.40 -1.04 -14.31
N SER A 224 9.54 -0.88 -15.32
CA SER A 224 8.58 0.23 -15.41
C SER A 224 7.47 0.11 -14.37
N VAL A 225 6.89 1.25 -13.99
CA VAL A 225 5.66 1.26 -13.20
C VAL A 225 4.57 0.51 -13.99
N PRO A 226 3.84 -0.45 -13.38
CA PRO A 226 2.77 -1.16 -14.06
C PRO A 226 1.68 -0.21 -14.56
N THR A 227 1.12 -0.49 -15.73
CA THR A 227 0.09 0.35 -16.39
C THR A 227 -1.28 -0.32 -16.45
N GLU A 228 -1.39 -1.57 -15.99
CA GLU A 228 -2.66 -2.28 -15.87
C GLU A 228 -3.58 -1.61 -14.84
N ASN A 229 -4.89 -1.68 -15.06
CA ASN A 229 -5.87 -1.18 -14.11
C ASN A 229 -6.49 -2.37 -13.36
N THR A 230 -6.35 -2.39 -12.05
CA THR A 230 -6.94 -3.43 -11.18
C THR A 230 -8.35 -3.06 -10.70
N CYS A 231 -8.91 -1.96 -11.20
CA CYS A 231 -10.17 -1.35 -10.77
C CYS A 231 -11.21 -1.16 -11.87
N ASP A 232 -10.99 -1.76 -13.03
CA ASP A 232 -11.91 -1.83 -14.18
C ASP A 232 -12.81 -3.07 -14.14
#